data_AF-B5JIN8-F1
#
_entry.id   AF-B5JIN8-F1
#
_cell.length_a   1.000
_cell.length_b   1.000
_cell.length_c   1.000
_cell.angle_alpha   90.00
_cell.angle_beta   90.00
_cell.angle_gamma   90.00
#
_symmetry.space_group_name_H-M   'P 1'
#
loop_
_entity.id
_entity.type
_entity.pdbx_description
1 polymer ?
#
loop_
_entity_poly.entity_id
_entity_poly.type
_entity_poly.pdbx_seq_one_letter_code
_entity_poly.pdbx_strand_id
1 'polypeptide(L)'
;MAVVGAFTFSAMVTLLNTWLTYTNVAETPKREITEESLTSTDIASYADRMREFINFRPIYKGEDVHNIVLFHYGFSNTGTEPILPEDFYKPLRISFNDNWRILNIENRWSDRAGYPAPVWSEVGTNTYEAEPFLFNQNDQVQLTIYADTESDDYADLIGKFYVDPSLFVTVSGRILGMERIIRKPEKDRKQKRESDTFFKTGLFDEWPPVSVHIWGRGLVSFFAFATIFFVVYLKLIRSSRVVFFRNESKFNIYLIISFWLSIVAAESLSSLLFPNLLHLMELTFSESLFGNFPNFLALGIGTCPMLYLLFEYYENKHDGSKRKQRRRR
;
A
#
# COMPACT_ATOMS: atom_id res chain seq x y z
N MET A 1 -30.85 33.56 6.90
CA MET A 1 -29.45 33.45 6.44
C MET A 1 -28.87 32.05 6.59
N ALA A 2 -28.96 31.39 7.76
CA ALA A 2 -28.39 30.04 7.95
C ALA A 2 -28.92 28.97 6.97
N VAL A 3 -30.22 29.00 6.64
CA VAL A 3 -30.82 28.05 5.68
C VAL A 3 -30.26 28.23 4.28
N VAL A 4 -30.07 29.46 3.82
CA VAL A 4 -29.51 29.77 2.49
C VAL A 4 -28.06 29.28 2.38
N GLY A 5 -27.26 29.44 3.45
CA GLY A 5 -25.88 28.95 3.51
C GLY A 5 -25.77 27.42 3.47
N ALA A 6 -26.71 26.71 4.10
CA ALA A 6 -26.73 25.25 4.05
C ALA A 6 -27.06 24.71 2.64
N PHE A 7 -27.99 25.36 1.93
CA PHE A 7 -28.35 25.00 0.55
C PHE A 7 -27.21 25.27 -0.44
N THR A 8 -26.54 26.41 -0.34
CA THR A 8 -25.41 26.72 -1.23
C THR A 8 -24.22 25.79 -1.00
N PHE A 9 -23.94 25.44 0.26
CA PHE A 9 -22.89 24.47 0.58
C PHE A 9 -23.22 23.07 0.04
N SER A 10 -24.44 22.59 0.24
CA SER A 10 -24.91 21.30 -0.30
C SER A 10 -24.82 21.23 -1.83
N ALA A 11 -25.23 22.31 -2.51
CA ALA A 11 -25.14 22.42 -3.96
C ALA A 11 -23.68 22.41 -4.45
N MET A 12 -22.76 23.11 -3.76
CA MET A 12 -21.33 23.07 -4.09
C MET A 12 -20.74 21.67 -3.94
N VAL A 13 -21.06 20.96 -2.84
CA VAL A 13 -20.56 19.59 -2.62
C VAL A 13 -21.08 18.64 -3.69
N THR A 14 -22.34 18.78 -4.09
CA THR A 14 -22.95 17.92 -5.12
C THR A 14 -22.35 18.21 -6.50
N LEU A 15 -22.16 19.49 -6.85
CA LEU A 15 -21.50 19.88 -8.10
C LEU A 15 -20.03 19.43 -8.14
N LEU A 16 -19.30 19.55 -7.04
CA LEU A 16 -17.92 19.08 -6.93
C LEU A 16 -17.83 17.56 -7.10
N ASN A 17 -18.69 16.79 -6.42
CA ASN A 17 -18.74 15.34 -6.59
C ASN A 17 -19.13 14.94 -8.01
N THR A 18 -20.10 15.63 -8.62
CA THR A 18 -20.52 15.36 -10.01
C THR A 18 -19.40 15.68 -10.99
N TRP A 19 -18.68 16.79 -10.78
CA TRP A 19 -17.53 17.17 -11.60
C TRP A 19 -16.39 16.16 -11.46
N LEU A 20 -16.01 15.79 -10.23
CA LEU A 20 -14.99 14.76 -9.98
C LEU A 20 -15.38 13.40 -10.59
N THR A 21 -16.66 13.02 -10.52
CA THR A 21 -17.15 11.81 -11.16
C THR A 21 -17.05 11.92 -12.67
N TYR A 22 -17.48 13.04 -13.26
CA TYR A 22 -17.46 13.25 -14.71
C TYR A 22 -16.04 13.31 -15.29
N THR A 23 -15.10 14.00 -14.62
CA THR A 23 -13.70 14.07 -15.06
C THR A 23 -13.01 12.72 -14.97
N ASN A 24 -13.46 11.83 -14.10
CA ASN A 24 -12.92 10.48 -13.98
C ASN A 24 -13.59 9.45 -14.91
N VAL A 25 -14.71 9.79 -15.57
CA VAL A 25 -15.58 8.81 -16.27
C VAL A 25 -15.36 8.72 -17.79
N ALA A 26 -14.47 9.51 -18.39
CA ALA A 26 -14.29 9.48 -19.85
C ALA A 26 -12.83 9.34 -20.30
N GLU A 27 -12.00 8.59 -19.57
CA GLU A 27 -10.83 8.02 -20.23
C GLU A 27 -11.33 6.98 -21.23
N THR A 28 -11.03 7.20 -22.52
CA THR A 28 -11.34 6.22 -23.55
C THR A 28 -10.78 4.87 -23.13
N PRO A 29 -11.57 3.77 -23.24
CA PRO A 29 -11.09 2.45 -22.90
C PRO A 29 -9.73 2.21 -23.54
N LYS A 30 -8.73 1.93 -22.70
CA LYS A 30 -7.34 1.81 -23.11
C LYS A 30 -6.79 0.50 -22.58
N ARG A 31 -6.18 -0.28 -23.45
CA ARG A 31 -5.40 -1.46 -23.08
C ARG A 31 -3.95 -1.06 -23.04
N GLU A 32 -3.30 -1.36 -21.93
CA GLU A 32 -1.94 -0.92 -21.71
C GLU A 32 -1.21 -1.93 -20.82
N ILE A 33 -0.14 -2.51 -21.36
CA ILE A 33 0.81 -3.29 -20.57
C ILE A 33 2.00 -2.40 -20.26
N THR A 34 2.23 -2.20 -18.97
CA THR A 34 3.44 -1.57 -18.47
C THR A 34 4.45 -2.64 -18.05
N GLU A 35 5.68 -2.47 -18.52
CA GLU A 35 6.82 -3.28 -18.16
C GLU A 35 7.59 -2.70 -16.97
N GLU A 36 7.91 -3.55 -16.01
CA GLU A 36 8.71 -3.25 -14.84
C GLU A 36 9.83 -4.28 -14.66
N SER A 37 11.03 -3.99 -15.16
CA SER A 37 12.25 -4.73 -14.80
C SER A 37 12.59 -4.47 -13.33
N LEU A 38 12.59 -5.52 -12.51
CA LEU A 38 12.64 -5.39 -11.06
C LEU A 38 14.09 -5.41 -10.55
N THR A 39 14.91 -6.37 -10.97
CA THR A 39 16.31 -6.54 -10.57
C THR A 39 16.95 -7.72 -11.31
N SER A 40 18.26 -7.91 -11.17
CA SER A 40 18.89 -9.21 -11.38
C SER A 40 19.68 -9.64 -10.16
N THR A 41 20.04 -10.93 -10.12
CA THR A 41 20.95 -11.49 -9.13
C THR A 41 21.91 -12.45 -9.82
N ASP A 42 23.19 -12.17 -9.72
CA ASP A 42 24.28 -13.02 -10.23
C ASP A 42 24.49 -14.19 -9.26
N ILE A 43 23.85 -15.34 -9.52
CA ILE A 43 24.03 -16.55 -8.70
C ILE A 43 25.45 -17.08 -8.84
N ALA A 44 26.05 -17.01 -10.03
CA ALA A 44 27.38 -17.53 -10.28
C ALA A 44 28.42 -16.94 -9.32
N SER A 45 28.38 -15.62 -9.06
CA SER A 45 29.27 -14.99 -8.08
C SER A 45 29.10 -15.53 -6.65
N TYR A 46 27.88 -15.91 -6.26
CA TYR A 46 27.63 -16.57 -4.96
C TYR A 46 28.09 -18.02 -4.98
N ALA A 47 27.83 -18.73 -6.07
CA ALA A 47 28.24 -20.11 -6.25
C ALA A 47 29.77 -20.26 -6.24
N ASP A 48 30.50 -19.35 -6.87
CA ASP A 48 31.97 -19.36 -6.88
C ASP A 48 32.56 -19.17 -5.48
N ARG A 49 31.97 -18.29 -4.65
CA ARG A 49 32.34 -18.18 -3.22
C ARG A 49 32.06 -19.49 -2.45
N MET A 50 31.02 -20.22 -2.85
CA MET A 50 30.67 -21.50 -2.23
C MET A 50 31.51 -22.67 -2.77
N ARG A 51 32.11 -22.55 -3.96
CA ARG A 51 32.92 -23.61 -4.59
C ARG A 51 34.16 -23.97 -3.77
N GLU A 52 34.67 -23.03 -2.98
CA GLU A 52 35.75 -23.30 -2.02
C GLU A 52 35.35 -24.34 -0.95
N PHE A 53 34.05 -24.48 -0.69
CA PHE A 53 33.51 -25.35 0.35
C PHE A 53 32.76 -26.57 -0.21
N ILE A 54 32.15 -26.44 -1.39
CA ILE A 54 31.28 -27.48 -2.00
C ILE A 54 31.53 -27.53 -3.50
N ASN A 55 31.82 -28.72 -4.05
CA ASN A 55 31.91 -28.91 -5.51
C ASN A 55 30.52 -28.81 -6.15
N PHE A 56 30.11 -27.58 -6.47
CA PHE A 56 28.83 -27.25 -7.08
C PHE A 56 28.96 -27.11 -8.59
N ARG A 57 28.27 -27.99 -9.34
CA ARG A 57 28.18 -27.98 -10.80
C ARG A 57 26.70 -28.06 -11.21
N PRO A 58 26.07 -26.93 -11.56
CA PRO A 58 24.71 -26.96 -12.06
C PRO A 58 24.69 -27.59 -13.47
N ILE A 59 23.75 -28.50 -13.70
CA ILE A 59 23.57 -29.19 -14.99
C ILE A 59 22.16 -28.90 -15.49
N TYR A 60 22.03 -28.51 -16.76
CA TYR A 60 20.75 -28.28 -17.42
C TYR A 60 20.69 -29.06 -18.73
N LYS A 61 19.67 -29.90 -18.89
CA LYS A 61 19.51 -30.81 -20.06
C LYS A 61 20.76 -31.64 -20.39
N GLY A 62 21.57 -31.97 -19.37
CA GLY A 62 22.79 -32.77 -19.52
C GLY A 62 24.06 -31.96 -19.84
N GLU A 63 23.96 -30.64 -19.93
CA GLU A 63 25.10 -29.74 -20.16
C GLU A 63 25.46 -28.99 -18.87
N ASP A 64 26.74 -28.73 -18.67
CA ASP A 64 27.21 -27.92 -17.55
C ASP A 64 26.77 -26.46 -17.76
N VAL A 65 26.34 -25.84 -16.66
CA VAL A 65 25.94 -24.43 -16.60
C VAL A 65 26.97 -23.70 -15.77
N HIS A 66 27.42 -22.54 -16.23
CA HIS A 66 28.54 -21.84 -15.59
C HIS A 66 28.10 -20.51 -14.99
N ASN A 67 27.36 -19.69 -15.73
CA ASN A 67 27.11 -18.29 -15.39
C ASN A 67 25.61 -18.03 -15.20
N ILE A 68 25.03 -18.62 -14.15
CA ILE A 68 23.60 -18.47 -13.88
C ILE A 68 23.29 -17.07 -13.35
N VAL A 69 22.38 -16.39 -14.04
CA VAL A 69 21.84 -15.10 -13.67
C VAL A 69 20.32 -15.18 -13.57
N LEU A 70 19.79 -14.62 -12.50
CA LEU A 70 18.36 -14.44 -12.29
C LEU A 70 17.95 -13.06 -12.78
N PHE A 71 16.88 -13.00 -13.57
CA PHE A 71 16.24 -11.75 -13.96
C PHE A 71 14.84 -11.71 -13.39
N HIS A 72 14.55 -10.66 -12.64
CA HIS A 72 13.20 -10.39 -12.16
C HIS A 72 12.53 -9.38 -13.07
N TYR A 73 11.44 -9.80 -13.68
CA TYR A 73 10.68 -9.00 -14.62
C TYR A 73 9.23 -8.88 -14.19
N GLY A 74 8.57 -7.79 -14.53
CA GLY A 74 7.21 -7.49 -14.14
C GLY A 74 6.42 -6.98 -15.33
N PHE A 75 5.19 -7.48 -15.48
CA PHE A 75 4.18 -6.91 -16.35
C PHE A 75 3.00 -6.49 -15.49
N SER A 76 2.40 -5.36 -15.81
CA SER A 76 1.13 -4.95 -15.21
C SER A 76 0.19 -4.43 -16.29
N ASN A 77 -1.07 -4.83 -16.25
CA ASN A 77 -2.10 -4.18 -17.06
C ASN A 77 -2.52 -2.87 -16.37
N THR A 78 -1.96 -1.76 -16.84
CA THR A 78 -2.28 -0.40 -16.40
C THR A 78 -3.45 0.21 -17.17
N GLY A 79 -4.00 -0.53 -18.14
CA GLY A 79 -5.17 -0.12 -18.92
C GLY A 79 -6.47 -0.15 -18.10
N THR A 80 -7.48 0.51 -18.63
CA THR A 80 -8.85 0.49 -18.09
C THR A 80 -9.66 -0.73 -18.55
N GLU A 81 -9.18 -1.45 -19.57
CA GLU A 81 -9.81 -2.66 -20.09
C GLU A 81 -9.00 -3.93 -19.82
N PRO A 82 -9.67 -5.09 -19.61
CA PRO A 82 -9.02 -6.38 -19.61
C PRO A 82 -8.50 -6.73 -21.01
N ILE A 83 -7.41 -7.50 -21.06
CA ILE A 83 -6.88 -8.08 -22.28
C ILE A 83 -7.31 -9.54 -22.33
N LEU A 84 -8.10 -9.90 -23.32
CA LEU A 84 -8.61 -11.26 -23.51
C LEU A 84 -7.58 -12.12 -24.27
N PRO A 85 -7.61 -13.45 -24.13
CA PRO A 85 -6.76 -14.34 -24.91
C PRO A 85 -6.86 -14.13 -26.44
N GLU A 86 -8.04 -13.78 -26.95
CA GLU A 86 -8.26 -13.52 -28.38
C GLU A 86 -7.70 -12.17 -28.87
N ASP A 87 -7.34 -11.26 -27.95
CA ASP A 87 -6.72 -9.98 -28.31
C ASP A 87 -5.25 -10.14 -28.74
N PHE A 88 -4.62 -11.29 -28.47
CA PHE A 88 -3.21 -11.54 -28.81
C PHE A 88 -3.07 -11.96 -30.28
N TYR A 89 -2.73 -11.02 -31.15
CA TYR A 89 -2.32 -11.31 -32.53
C TYR A 89 -0.94 -11.98 -32.60
N LYS A 90 -0.06 -11.66 -31.64
CA LYS A 90 1.20 -12.34 -31.41
C LYS A 90 1.37 -12.56 -29.91
N PRO A 91 1.81 -13.76 -29.47
CA PRO A 91 2.03 -14.04 -28.06
C PRO A 91 3.06 -13.07 -27.47
N LEU A 92 3.04 -12.92 -26.14
CA LEU A 92 4.13 -12.24 -25.45
C LEU A 92 5.37 -13.11 -25.57
N ARG A 93 6.44 -12.53 -26.09
CA ARG A 93 7.71 -13.20 -26.32
C ARG A 93 8.80 -12.48 -25.54
N ILE A 94 9.58 -13.26 -24.80
CA ILE A 94 10.79 -12.81 -24.11
C ILE A 94 11.97 -13.42 -24.86
N SER A 95 12.87 -12.57 -25.33
CA SER A 95 14.08 -13.00 -26.03
C SER A 95 15.31 -12.31 -25.45
N PHE A 96 16.38 -13.07 -25.30
CA PHE A 96 17.69 -12.54 -24.97
C PHE A 96 18.55 -12.40 -26.24
N ASN A 97 19.65 -11.65 -26.14
CA ASN A 97 20.64 -11.61 -27.23
C ASN A 97 21.34 -12.98 -27.39
N ASP A 98 22.06 -13.16 -28.52
CA ASP A 98 22.61 -14.47 -28.93
C ASP A 98 23.63 -15.08 -27.95
N ASN A 99 24.19 -14.29 -27.03
CA ASN A 99 25.17 -14.77 -26.04
C ASN A 99 24.54 -15.34 -24.77
N TRP A 100 23.21 -15.39 -24.70
CA TRP A 100 22.47 -15.86 -23.54
C TRP A 100 21.55 -17.01 -23.90
N ARG A 101 21.40 -17.93 -22.96
CA ARG A 101 20.47 -19.06 -23.02
C ARG A 101 19.49 -18.94 -21.88
N ILE A 102 18.18 -18.99 -22.17
CA ILE A 102 17.16 -19.06 -21.13
C ILE A 102 17.05 -20.52 -20.69
N LEU A 103 17.27 -20.77 -19.40
CA LEU A 103 17.15 -22.09 -18.79
C LEU A 103 15.71 -22.38 -18.36
N ASN A 104 15.05 -21.39 -17.76
CA ASN A 104 13.68 -21.51 -17.28
C ASN A 104 13.02 -20.13 -17.08
N ILE A 105 11.69 -20.09 -17.11
CA ILE A 105 10.89 -18.95 -16.66
C ILE A 105 9.91 -19.44 -15.61
N GLU A 106 10.08 -18.93 -14.40
CA GLU A 106 9.08 -19.08 -13.34
C GLU A 106 8.25 -17.81 -13.27
N ASN A 107 6.97 -17.94 -12.99
CA ASN A 107 6.07 -16.81 -12.84
C ASN A 107 5.32 -16.87 -11.52
N ARG A 108 5.20 -15.70 -10.89
CA ARG A 108 4.34 -15.46 -9.74
C ARG A 108 3.26 -14.47 -10.16
N TRP A 109 2.02 -14.93 -10.15
CA TRP A 109 0.86 -14.06 -10.31
C TRP A 109 0.56 -13.41 -8.96
N SER A 110 0.00 -12.19 -8.97
CA SER A 110 -0.49 -11.56 -7.74
C SER A 110 -1.46 -12.51 -7.01
N ASP A 111 -1.48 -12.50 -5.67
CA ASP A 111 -2.07 -13.52 -4.77
C ASP A 111 -3.62 -13.73 -4.91
N ARG A 112 -4.25 -13.36 -6.02
CA ARG A 112 -5.63 -13.69 -6.37
C ARG A 112 -5.75 -15.19 -6.64
N ALA A 113 -6.17 -15.93 -5.62
CA ALA A 113 -6.50 -17.35 -5.74
C ALA A 113 -7.44 -17.61 -6.93
N GLY A 114 -7.05 -18.51 -7.83
CA GLY A 114 -7.93 -19.05 -8.87
C GLY A 114 -7.67 -18.58 -10.31
N TYR A 115 -6.73 -17.67 -10.56
CA TYR A 115 -6.33 -17.33 -11.94
C TYR A 115 -5.14 -18.18 -12.39
N PRO A 116 -5.22 -18.82 -13.58
CA PRO A 116 -4.10 -19.57 -14.13
C PRO A 116 -2.98 -18.59 -14.48
N ALA A 117 -1.79 -18.85 -13.96
CA ALA A 117 -0.60 -18.11 -14.34
C ALA A 117 -0.27 -18.40 -15.83
N PRO A 118 0.32 -17.44 -16.57
CA PRO A 118 0.62 -17.61 -17.99
C PRO A 118 1.59 -18.77 -18.18
N VAL A 119 1.29 -19.61 -19.15
CA VAL A 119 2.13 -20.77 -19.48
C VAL A 119 3.20 -20.30 -20.46
N TRP A 120 4.46 -20.43 -20.07
CA TRP A 120 5.61 -20.09 -20.91
C TRP A 120 6.18 -21.35 -21.56
N SER A 121 6.41 -21.27 -22.86
CA SER A 121 6.98 -22.36 -23.67
C SER A 121 8.27 -21.92 -24.34
N GLU A 122 9.24 -22.83 -24.38
CA GLU A 122 10.52 -22.63 -25.08
C GLU A 122 10.29 -22.74 -26.59
N VAL A 123 10.59 -21.68 -27.33
CA VAL A 123 10.54 -21.68 -28.81
C VAL A 123 11.93 -21.63 -29.44
N GLY A 124 12.96 -21.36 -28.64
CA GLY A 124 14.37 -21.41 -29.01
C GLY A 124 15.27 -21.24 -27.78
N THR A 125 16.58 -21.42 -27.95
CA THR A 125 17.58 -21.42 -26.85
C THR A 125 17.55 -20.14 -26.01
N ASN A 126 17.24 -19.00 -26.63
CA ASN A 126 17.21 -17.69 -25.99
C ASN A 126 15.81 -17.06 -26.00
N THR A 127 14.77 -17.81 -26.35
CA THR A 127 13.43 -17.26 -26.62
C THR A 127 12.32 -18.12 -26.03
N TYR A 128 11.43 -17.48 -25.28
CA TYR A 128 10.23 -18.08 -24.71
C TYR A 128 8.98 -17.29 -25.12
N GLU A 129 7.86 -17.99 -25.26
CA GLU A 129 6.55 -17.41 -25.58
C GLU A 129 5.52 -17.80 -24.54
N ALA A 130 4.71 -16.83 -24.12
CA ALA A 130 3.53 -17.06 -23.30
C ALA A 130 2.33 -17.43 -24.18
N GLU A 131 1.63 -18.49 -23.81
CA GLU A 131 0.30 -18.76 -24.35
C GLU A 131 -0.64 -17.57 -24.07
N PRO A 132 -1.56 -17.19 -24.97
CA PRO A 132 -2.51 -16.11 -24.71
C PRO A 132 -3.34 -16.36 -23.44
N PHE A 133 -3.47 -15.34 -22.61
CA PHE A 133 -4.11 -15.44 -21.29
C PHE A 133 -4.99 -14.22 -20.99
N LEU A 134 -5.90 -14.37 -20.04
CA LEU A 134 -6.71 -13.26 -19.55
C LEU A 134 -5.85 -12.39 -18.62
N PHE A 135 -5.72 -11.10 -18.94
CA PHE A 135 -4.96 -10.15 -18.13
C PHE A 135 -5.85 -8.97 -17.73
N ASN A 136 -6.45 -9.04 -16.54
CA ASN A 136 -7.42 -8.05 -16.10
C ASN A 136 -6.75 -6.73 -15.71
N GLN A 137 -7.55 -5.68 -15.57
CA GLN A 137 -7.09 -4.41 -15.03
C GLN A 137 -6.42 -4.59 -13.65
N ASN A 138 -5.26 -3.96 -13.47
CA ASN A 138 -4.42 -4.02 -12.28
C ASN A 138 -3.82 -5.39 -11.95
N ASP A 139 -3.99 -6.40 -12.82
CA ASP A 139 -3.25 -7.64 -12.64
C ASP A 139 -1.75 -7.37 -12.84
N GLN A 140 -0.93 -8.14 -12.11
CA GLN A 140 0.52 -8.08 -12.19
C GLN A 140 1.08 -9.49 -12.31
N VAL A 141 1.99 -9.65 -13.27
CA VAL A 141 2.77 -10.87 -13.48
C VAL A 141 4.20 -10.57 -13.14
N GLN A 142 4.76 -11.28 -12.17
CA GLN A 142 6.18 -11.25 -11.89
C GLN A 142 6.82 -12.51 -12.49
N LEU A 143 7.93 -12.34 -13.18
CA LEU A 143 8.72 -13.42 -13.75
C LEU A 143 10.08 -13.47 -13.08
N THR A 144 10.54 -14.68 -12.83
CA THR A 144 11.93 -15.00 -12.53
C THR A 144 12.47 -15.81 -13.69
N ILE A 145 13.32 -15.18 -14.50
CA ILE A 145 13.96 -15.80 -15.65
C ILE A 145 15.34 -16.28 -15.20
N TYR A 146 15.61 -17.56 -15.40
CA TYR A 146 16.91 -18.16 -15.18
C TYR A 146 17.61 -18.18 -16.52
N ALA A 147 18.74 -17.49 -16.64
CA ALA A 147 19.53 -17.52 -17.86
C ALA A 147 21.00 -17.82 -17.55
N ASP A 148 21.68 -18.32 -18.57
CA ASP A 148 23.10 -18.63 -18.60
C ASP A 148 23.76 -17.87 -19.74
N THR A 149 25.05 -17.61 -19.62
CA THR A 149 25.86 -17.02 -20.69
C THR A 149 27.20 -17.72 -20.80
N GLU A 150 27.57 -18.09 -22.03
CA GLU A 150 28.86 -18.73 -22.33
C GLU A 150 29.97 -17.70 -22.56
N SER A 151 29.69 -16.41 -22.36
CA SER A 151 30.65 -15.35 -22.64
C SER A 151 31.83 -15.37 -21.66
N ASP A 152 33.05 -15.46 -22.19
CA ASP A 152 34.30 -15.29 -21.43
C ASP A 152 34.36 -13.93 -20.72
N ASP A 153 33.75 -12.89 -21.32
CA ASP A 153 33.65 -11.53 -20.77
C ASP A 153 32.49 -11.33 -19.77
N TYR A 154 32.16 -12.36 -18.98
CA TYR A 154 31.04 -12.36 -18.04
C TYR A 154 30.97 -11.11 -17.16
N ALA A 155 32.11 -10.71 -16.58
CA ALA A 155 32.18 -9.55 -15.67
C ALA A 155 31.80 -8.23 -16.35
N ASP A 156 32.16 -8.04 -17.63
CA ASP A 156 31.79 -6.85 -18.39
C ASP A 156 30.30 -6.88 -18.78
N LEU A 157 29.77 -8.05 -19.17
CA LEU A 157 28.34 -8.21 -19.47
C LEU A 157 27.48 -7.92 -18.25
N ILE A 158 27.84 -8.42 -17.07
CA ILE A 158 27.14 -8.15 -15.82
C ILE A 158 27.24 -6.67 -15.45
N GLY A 159 28.41 -6.04 -15.63
CA GLY A 159 28.59 -4.61 -15.42
C GLY A 159 27.66 -3.76 -16.28
N LYS A 160 27.59 -4.04 -17.59
CA LYS A 160 26.66 -3.40 -18.53
C LYS A 160 25.21 -3.69 -18.18
N PHE A 161 24.91 -4.90 -17.74
CA PHE A 161 23.58 -5.30 -17.32
C PHE A 161 23.07 -4.47 -16.14
N TYR A 162 23.90 -4.26 -15.12
CA TYR A 162 23.52 -3.43 -13.98
C TYR A 162 23.27 -1.96 -14.34
N VAL A 163 23.82 -1.49 -15.46
CA VAL A 163 23.57 -0.15 -15.98
C VAL A 163 22.27 -0.10 -16.77
N ASP A 164 22.02 -1.10 -17.62
CA ASP A 164 20.81 -1.13 -18.45
C ASP A 164 20.40 -2.58 -18.82
N PRO A 165 19.45 -3.17 -18.06
CA PRO A 165 18.88 -4.49 -18.36
C PRO A 165 18.24 -4.60 -19.74
N SER A 166 17.83 -3.46 -20.33
CA SER A 166 17.16 -3.45 -21.63
C SER A 166 18.04 -3.92 -22.78
N LEU A 167 19.36 -3.83 -22.62
CA LEU A 167 20.32 -4.26 -23.62
C LEU A 167 20.33 -5.78 -23.81
N PHE A 168 19.77 -6.52 -22.85
CA PHE A 168 19.87 -7.98 -22.79
C PHE A 168 18.51 -8.65 -22.99
N VAL A 169 17.43 -8.05 -22.48
CA VAL A 169 16.08 -8.63 -22.54
C VAL A 169 15.18 -7.78 -23.41
N THR A 170 14.71 -8.38 -24.51
CA THR A 170 13.68 -7.81 -25.37
C THR A 170 12.36 -8.49 -25.08
N VAL A 171 11.33 -7.70 -24.81
CA VAL A 171 9.96 -8.20 -24.74
C VAL A 171 9.16 -7.65 -25.90
N SER A 172 8.47 -8.55 -26.59
CA SER A 172 7.66 -8.22 -27.75
C SER A 172 6.30 -8.92 -27.69
N GLY A 173 5.34 -8.38 -28.40
CA GLY A 173 3.98 -8.92 -28.48
C GLY A 173 3.13 -8.00 -29.33
N ARG A 174 2.00 -8.50 -29.82
CA ARG A 174 1.03 -7.68 -30.57
C ARG A 174 -0.37 -7.95 -30.03
N ILE A 175 -0.96 -6.93 -29.43
CA ILE A 175 -2.26 -7.02 -28.75
C ILE A 175 -3.22 -6.02 -29.41
N LEU A 176 -4.47 -6.44 -29.65
CA LEU A 176 -5.51 -5.61 -30.22
C LEU A 176 -5.76 -4.37 -29.36
N GLY A 177 -5.77 -3.19 -29.99
CA GLY A 177 -6.00 -1.91 -29.32
C GLY A 177 -4.80 -1.36 -28.56
N MET A 178 -3.64 -2.03 -28.61
CA MET A 178 -2.40 -1.58 -28.00
C MET A 178 -1.35 -1.24 -29.06
N GLU A 179 -0.79 -0.04 -29.01
CA GLU A 179 0.26 0.39 -29.96
C GLU A 179 1.60 -0.30 -29.67
N ARG A 180 1.99 -0.34 -28.39
CA ARG A 180 3.23 -0.97 -27.91
C ARG A 180 3.13 -1.29 -26.42
N ILE A 181 3.95 -2.24 -25.97
CA ILE A 181 4.22 -2.47 -24.55
C ILE A 181 5.00 -1.25 -24.04
N ILE A 182 4.51 -0.61 -22.98
CA ILE A 182 5.11 0.60 -22.45
C ILE A 182 6.17 0.23 -21.44
N ARG A 183 7.42 0.61 -21.70
CA ARG A 183 8.49 0.47 -20.72
C ARG A 183 8.49 1.67 -19.78
N LYS A 184 8.34 1.44 -18.48
CA LYS A 184 8.54 2.50 -17.49
C LYS A 184 10.00 2.97 -17.55
N PRO A 185 10.28 4.25 -17.84
CA PRO A 185 11.65 4.74 -17.90
C PRO A 185 12.32 4.60 -16.53
N GLU A 186 13.58 4.19 -16.53
CA GLU A 186 14.31 3.90 -15.29
C GLU A 186 14.47 5.12 -14.37
N LYS A 187 14.45 6.33 -14.93
CA LYS A 187 14.48 7.58 -14.15
C LYS A 187 13.30 7.69 -13.19
N ASP A 188 12.12 7.26 -13.60
CA ASP A 188 10.95 7.23 -12.73
C ASP A 188 11.12 6.20 -11.62
N ARG A 189 11.95 5.15 -11.80
CA ARG A 189 12.27 4.20 -10.71
C ARG A 189 13.23 4.75 -9.70
N LYS A 190 14.23 5.55 -10.08
CA LYS A 190 15.10 6.22 -9.10
C LYS A 190 14.31 7.25 -8.32
N GLN A 191 13.49 8.04 -9.01
CA GLN A 191 12.64 9.04 -8.38
C GLN A 191 11.51 8.42 -7.56
N LYS A 192 10.93 7.29 -7.99
CA LYS A 192 9.93 6.54 -7.20
C LYS A 192 10.55 5.73 -6.07
N ARG A 193 11.77 5.19 -6.22
CA ARG A 193 12.52 4.64 -5.08
C ARG A 193 12.86 5.73 -4.09
N GLU A 194 13.28 6.91 -4.55
CA GLU A 194 13.52 8.09 -3.73
C GLU A 194 12.24 8.65 -3.14
N SER A 195 11.09 8.64 -3.82
CA SER A 195 9.82 9.18 -3.31
C SER A 195 9.03 8.18 -2.47
N ASP A 196 9.08 6.89 -2.79
CA ASP A 196 8.53 5.82 -1.95
C ASP A 196 9.44 5.59 -0.74
N THR A 197 10.77 5.85 -0.84
CA THR A 197 11.55 6.10 0.37
C THR A 197 11.13 7.42 0.99
N PHE A 198 11.04 8.57 0.33
CA PHE A 198 10.69 9.86 0.96
C PHE A 198 9.32 9.86 1.68
N PHE A 199 8.34 9.11 1.17
CA PHE A 199 7.03 8.93 1.80
C PHE A 199 6.99 7.77 2.81
N LYS A 200 7.90 6.77 2.72
CA LYS A 200 8.19 5.79 3.81
C LYS A 200 9.33 6.22 4.75
N THR A 201 9.88 7.42 4.56
CA THR A 201 10.94 8.07 5.35
C THR A 201 10.54 9.52 5.54
N GLY A 202 9.26 9.74 5.80
CA GLY A 202 8.74 11.05 6.17
C GLY A 202 9.34 11.45 7.51
N LEU A 203 10.54 12.05 7.49
CA LEU A 203 11.27 12.70 8.60
C LEU A 203 11.40 11.93 9.95
N PHE A 204 10.88 10.71 10.05
CA PHE A 204 10.84 9.91 11.29
C PHE A 204 11.36 8.47 11.13
N ASP A 205 11.62 7.95 9.91
CA ASP A 205 12.04 6.55 9.70
C ASP A 205 13.55 6.32 9.44
N GLU A 206 14.41 7.34 9.53
CA GLU A 206 15.86 7.09 9.71
C GLU A 206 16.19 6.60 11.13
N TRP A 207 15.21 6.67 12.03
CA TRP A 207 15.26 5.87 13.24
C TRP A 207 14.86 4.47 12.80
N PRO A 208 15.65 3.41 13.10
CA PRO A 208 15.18 2.04 12.90
C PRO A 208 13.76 1.99 13.47
N PRO A 209 12.77 1.37 12.78
CA PRO A 209 11.39 1.39 13.23
C PRO A 209 11.49 1.14 14.71
N VAL A 210 11.07 2.11 15.53
CA VAL A 210 11.03 1.88 16.95
C VAL A 210 9.92 0.87 17.05
N SER A 211 10.29 -0.40 16.89
CA SER A 211 9.60 -1.53 17.40
C SER A 211 9.63 -1.24 18.87
N VAL A 212 8.67 -0.43 19.32
CA VAL A 212 8.31 -0.36 20.70
C VAL A 212 7.72 -1.73 20.92
N HIS A 213 8.59 -2.70 21.15
CA HIS A 213 8.23 -3.89 21.86
C HIS A 213 7.83 -3.34 23.22
N ILE A 214 6.53 -3.06 23.37
CA ILE A 214 5.91 -2.67 24.64
C ILE A 214 5.92 -3.93 25.52
N TRP A 215 7.11 -4.45 25.78
CA TRP A 215 7.40 -5.59 26.62
C TRP A 215 8.28 -5.05 27.75
N GLY A 216 7.99 -5.47 28.98
CA GLY A 216 8.68 -4.94 30.15
C GLY A 216 8.27 -3.50 30.51
N ARG A 217 9.26 -2.62 30.71
CA ARG A 217 9.05 -1.29 31.31
C ARG A 217 8.22 -0.33 30.46
N GLY A 218 8.24 -0.48 29.13
CA GLY A 218 7.42 0.33 28.22
C GLY A 218 5.92 0.16 28.46
N LEU A 219 5.48 -1.07 28.78
CA LEU A 219 4.08 -1.39 29.08
C LEU A 219 3.63 -0.72 30.38
N VAL A 220 4.49 -0.78 31.40
CA VAL A 220 4.22 -0.15 32.71
C VAL A 220 4.14 1.37 32.56
N SER A 221 5.06 1.99 31.81
CA SER A 221 5.02 3.42 31.52
C SER A 221 3.76 3.80 30.73
N PHE A 222 3.37 3.03 29.72
CA PHE A 222 2.13 3.26 28.96
C PHE A 222 0.90 3.25 29.88
N PHE A 223 0.72 2.22 30.71
CA PHE A 223 -0.41 2.16 31.63
C PHE A 223 -0.37 3.26 32.69
N ALA A 224 0.81 3.66 33.17
CA ALA A 224 0.95 4.78 34.11
C ALA A 224 0.51 6.11 33.46
N PHE A 225 0.99 6.41 32.25
CA PHE A 225 0.59 7.61 31.51
C PHE A 225 -0.89 7.60 31.13
N ALA A 226 -1.42 6.46 30.67
CA ALA A 226 -2.84 6.29 30.38
C ALA A 226 -3.70 6.53 31.63
N THR A 227 -3.26 6.04 32.79
CA THR A 227 -3.95 6.26 34.07
C THR A 227 -3.93 7.74 34.48
N ILE A 228 -2.77 8.40 34.39
CA ILE A 228 -2.65 9.83 34.68
C ILE A 228 -3.56 10.65 33.76
N PHE A 229 -3.52 10.35 32.46
CA PHE A 229 -4.39 10.97 31.47
C PHE A 229 -5.87 10.79 31.84
N PHE A 230 -6.30 9.56 32.14
CA PHE A 230 -7.69 9.27 32.48
C PHE A 230 -8.14 9.99 33.76
N VAL A 231 -7.28 10.08 34.77
CA VAL A 231 -7.56 10.83 36.00
C VAL A 231 -7.71 12.33 35.74
N VAL A 232 -6.81 12.92 34.94
CA VAL A 232 -6.90 14.33 34.54
C VAL A 232 -8.17 14.57 33.74
N TYR A 233 -8.47 13.70 32.79
CA TYR A 233 -9.64 13.76 31.94
C TYR A 233 -10.94 13.71 32.75
N LEU A 234 -11.10 12.73 33.66
CA LEU A 234 -12.24 12.64 34.56
C LEU A 234 -12.35 13.86 35.48
N LYS A 235 -11.23 14.39 35.97
CA LYS A 235 -11.22 15.60 36.80
C LYS A 235 -11.68 16.82 36.00
N LEU A 236 -11.28 16.95 34.73
CA LEU A 236 -11.74 18.02 33.84
C LEU A 236 -13.25 17.92 33.57
N ILE A 237 -13.77 16.72 33.32
CA ILE A 237 -15.21 16.48 33.16
C ILE A 237 -15.98 16.81 34.45
N ARG A 238 -15.46 16.41 35.61
CA ARG A 238 -16.10 16.73 36.90
C ARG A 238 -16.06 18.23 37.20
N SER A 239 -14.93 18.89 36.92
CA SER A 239 -14.79 20.33 37.10
C SER A 239 -15.66 21.12 36.12
N SER A 240 -15.82 20.66 34.87
CA SER A 240 -16.69 21.31 33.89
C SER A 240 -18.15 21.29 34.37
N ARG A 241 -18.63 20.21 35.00
CA ARG A 241 -19.97 20.18 35.63
C ARG A 241 -20.17 21.23 36.72
N VAL A 242 -19.20 21.38 37.62
CA VAL A 242 -19.31 22.35 38.72
C VAL A 242 -19.24 23.78 38.19
N VAL A 243 -18.40 24.02 37.19
CA VAL A 243 -18.21 25.33 36.57
C VAL A 243 -19.36 25.71 35.64
N PHE A 244 -20.02 24.74 35.00
CA PHE A 244 -21.20 24.94 34.16
C PHE A 244 -22.27 25.78 34.85
N PHE A 245 -22.53 25.53 36.13
CA PHE A 245 -23.51 26.29 36.91
C PHE A 245 -23.07 27.70 37.31
N ARG A 246 -21.77 28.03 37.19
CA ARG A 246 -21.19 29.29 37.66
C ARG A 246 -20.71 30.21 36.53
N ASN A 247 -20.23 29.68 35.41
CA ASN A 247 -19.64 30.48 34.32
C ASN A 247 -19.59 29.70 32.99
N GLU A 248 -20.46 30.07 32.05
CA GLU A 248 -20.62 29.42 30.74
C GLU A 248 -19.35 29.52 29.87
N SER A 249 -18.60 30.63 29.95
CA SER A 249 -17.36 30.82 29.19
C SER A 249 -16.28 29.83 29.63
N LYS A 250 -16.13 29.61 30.95
CA LYS A 250 -15.17 28.63 31.48
C LYS A 250 -15.56 27.20 31.12
N PHE A 251 -16.86 26.89 31.06
CA PHE A 251 -17.35 25.58 30.63
C PHE A 251 -16.93 25.26 29.19
N ASN A 252 -17.10 26.20 28.26
CA ASN A 252 -16.70 26.02 26.86
C ASN A 252 -15.19 25.77 26.71
N ILE A 253 -14.36 26.44 27.50
CA ILE A 253 -12.90 26.20 27.52
C ILE A 253 -12.58 24.76 27.95
N TYR A 254 -13.22 24.26 29.01
CA TYR A 254 -13.01 22.87 29.46
C TYR A 254 -13.48 21.85 28.43
N LEU A 255 -14.56 22.14 27.71
CA LEU A 255 -15.10 21.27 26.66
C LEU A 255 -14.14 21.20 25.46
N ILE A 256 -13.60 22.33 25.03
CA ILE A 256 -12.59 22.40 23.95
C ILE A 256 -11.32 21.66 24.34
N ILE A 257 -10.80 21.86 25.55
CA ILE A 257 -9.59 21.16 26.03
C ILE A 257 -9.83 19.64 26.06
N SER A 258 -10.99 19.20 26.55
CA SER A 258 -11.34 17.77 26.62
C SER A 258 -11.48 17.16 25.22
N PHE A 259 -12.03 17.91 24.26
CA PHE A 259 -12.14 17.47 22.86
C PHE A 259 -10.77 17.26 22.21
N TRP A 260 -9.85 18.22 22.37
CA TRP A 260 -8.49 18.10 21.85
C TRP A 260 -7.73 16.93 22.49
N LEU A 261 -7.87 16.74 23.81
CA LEU A 261 -7.28 15.58 24.50
C LEU A 261 -7.83 14.24 23.98
N SER A 262 -9.14 14.17 23.67
CA SER A 262 -9.73 12.97 23.08
C SER A 262 -9.18 12.68 21.67
N ILE A 263 -8.99 13.70 20.83
CA ILE A 263 -8.38 13.53 19.48
C ILE A 263 -6.96 13.01 19.60
N VAL A 264 -6.13 13.66 20.44
CA VAL A 264 -4.73 13.27 20.63
C VAL A 264 -4.63 11.85 21.20
N ALA A 265 -5.53 11.48 22.12
CA ALA A 265 -5.57 10.13 22.66
C ALA A 265 -5.97 9.09 21.60
N ALA A 266 -6.97 9.39 20.76
CA ALA A 266 -7.41 8.49 19.69
C ALA A 266 -6.28 8.29 18.65
N GLU A 267 -5.62 9.38 18.26
CA GLU A 267 -4.50 9.36 17.33
C GLU A 267 -3.31 8.58 17.91
N SER A 268 -2.90 8.88 19.15
CA SER A 268 -1.81 8.16 19.84
C SER A 268 -2.12 6.67 20.00
N LEU A 269 -3.37 6.32 20.31
CA LEU A 269 -3.80 4.93 20.42
C LEU A 269 -3.67 4.25 19.05
N SER A 270 -4.19 4.88 17.98
CA SER A 270 -4.16 4.37 16.61
C SER A 270 -2.74 4.17 16.08
N SER A 271 -1.82 5.10 16.37
CA SER A 271 -0.45 5.09 15.85
C SER A 271 0.50 4.21 16.66
N LEU A 272 0.32 4.07 17.98
CA LEU A 272 1.26 3.33 18.83
C LEU A 272 0.85 1.88 19.07
N LEU A 273 -0.45 1.58 19.17
CA LEU A 273 -0.93 0.22 19.48
C LEU A 273 -1.33 -0.58 18.26
N PHE A 274 -1.75 0.06 17.16
CA PHE A 274 -2.33 -0.62 16.01
C PHE A 274 -1.50 -0.74 14.72
N PRO A 275 -0.26 -0.21 14.55
CA PRO A 275 0.42 -0.36 13.26
C PRO A 275 0.66 -1.83 12.90
N ASN A 276 0.96 -2.68 13.88
CA ASN A 276 1.11 -4.12 13.67
C ASN A 276 -0.22 -4.89 13.71
N LEU A 277 -1.22 -4.40 14.45
CA LEU A 277 -2.50 -5.09 14.62
C LEU A 277 -3.40 -4.91 13.39
N LEU A 278 -3.33 -3.75 12.72
CA LEU A 278 -3.94 -3.54 11.41
C LEU A 278 -3.36 -4.48 10.36
N HIS A 279 -2.03 -4.62 10.31
CA HIS A 279 -1.38 -5.54 9.39
C HIS A 279 -1.68 -7.01 9.70
N LEU A 280 -1.76 -7.38 10.98
CA LEU A 280 -2.17 -8.72 11.41
C LEU A 280 -3.65 -8.99 11.09
N MET A 281 -4.54 -8.01 11.29
CA MET A 281 -5.97 -8.15 10.96
C MET A 281 -6.21 -8.18 9.45
N GLU A 282 -5.43 -7.44 8.65
CA GLU A 282 -5.43 -7.48 7.19
C GLU A 282 -5.00 -8.86 6.67
N LEU A 283 -4.06 -9.52 7.34
CA LEU A 283 -3.66 -10.90 7.06
C LEU A 283 -4.67 -11.96 7.55
N THR A 284 -5.48 -11.66 8.58
CA THR A 284 -6.34 -12.66 9.24
C THR A 284 -7.82 -12.56 8.87
N PHE A 285 -8.30 -11.39 8.45
CA PHE A 285 -9.73 -11.14 8.17
C PHE A 285 -9.92 -10.57 6.77
N SER A 286 -10.25 -11.44 5.81
CA SER A 286 -10.62 -11.01 4.46
C SER A 286 -11.97 -10.27 4.45
N GLU A 287 -11.93 -9.01 4.03
CA GLU A 287 -12.97 -8.25 3.33
C GLU A 287 -14.36 -7.98 3.95
N SER A 288 -14.66 -8.22 5.22
CA SER A 288 -15.95 -7.72 5.74
C SER A 288 -15.97 -7.17 7.17
N LEU A 289 -16.52 -5.96 7.27
CA LEU A 289 -16.98 -5.22 8.46
C LEU A 289 -15.94 -4.79 9.51
N PHE A 290 -14.79 -5.45 9.66
CA PHE A 290 -13.87 -5.19 10.78
C PHE A 290 -12.66 -4.29 10.47
N GLY A 291 -12.40 -3.95 9.20
CA GLY A 291 -11.25 -3.09 8.83
C GLY A 291 -11.27 -1.70 9.50
N ASN A 292 -12.46 -1.21 9.88
CA ASN A 292 -12.62 0.06 10.59
C ASN A 292 -12.82 -0.09 12.10
N PHE A 293 -12.87 -1.32 12.64
CA PHE A 293 -13.16 -1.57 14.05
C PHE A 293 -12.21 -0.85 15.02
N PRO A 294 -10.88 -0.79 14.78
CA PRO A 294 -9.96 -0.02 15.64
C PRO A 294 -10.26 1.48 15.63
N ASN A 295 -10.59 2.04 14.46
CA ASN A 295 -10.97 3.45 14.32
C ASN A 295 -12.30 3.74 15.03
N PHE A 296 -13.28 2.82 14.96
CA PHE A 296 -14.53 2.92 15.71
C PHE A 296 -14.33 2.83 17.23
N LEU A 297 -13.39 2.00 17.70
CA LEU A 297 -13.07 1.86 19.12
C LEU A 297 -12.34 3.09 19.66
N ALA A 298 -11.38 3.63 18.90
CA ALA A 298 -10.68 4.87 19.23
C ALA A 298 -11.64 6.08 19.24
N LEU A 299 -12.53 6.17 18.24
CA LEU A 299 -13.60 7.16 18.22
C LEU A 299 -14.53 6.96 19.42
N GLY A 300 -14.99 5.74 19.70
CA GLY A 300 -15.91 5.44 20.80
C GLY A 300 -15.37 5.84 22.18
N ILE A 301 -14.10 5.53 22.47
CA ILE A 301 -13.46 5.90 23.74
C ILE A 301 -13.30 7.43 23.85
N GLY A 302 -12.98 8.11 22.75
CA GLY A 302 -12.82 9.57 22.71
C GLY A 302 -14.13 10.36 22.74
N THR A 303 -15.19 9.88 22.09
CA THR A 303 -16.45 10.62 21.85
C THR A 303 -17.53 10.36 22.89
N CYS A 304 -17.57 9.17 23.51
CA CYS A 304 -18.62 8.83 24.48
C CYS A 304 -18.71 9.81 25.68
N PRO A 305 -17.60 10.25 26.30
CA PRO A 305 -17.67 11.22 27.39
C PRO A 305 -18.11 12.62 26.93
N MET A 306 -17.79 12.98 25.69
CA MET A 306 -18.21 14.24 25.08
C MET A 306 -19.72 14.26 24.81
N LEU A 307 -20.25 13.18 24.23
CA LEU A 307 -21.69 12.99 24.00
C LEU A 307 -22.46 13.03 25.31
N TYR A 308 -21.91 12.43 26.37
CA TYR A 308 -22.49 12.47 27.70
C TYR A 308 -22.55 13.90 28.29
N LEU A 309 -21.48 14.68 28.15
CA LEU A 309 -21.46 16.09 28.58
C LEU A 309 -22.41 16.98 27.76
N LEU A 310 -22.51 16.74 26.44
CA LEU A 310 -23.47 17.41 25.57
C LEU A 310 -24.91 17.10 25.99
N PHE A 311 -25.22 15.83 26.26
CA PHE A 311 -26.53 15.41 26.70
C PHE A 311 -26.94 16.10 28.01
N GLU A 312 -26.05 16.11 29.01
CA GLU A 312 -26.31 16.83 30.27
C GLU A 312 -26.46 18.35 30.10
N TYR A 313 -25.71 18.97 29.20
CA TYR A 313 -25.87 20.39 28.89
C TYR A 313 -27.28 20.69 28.38
N TYR A 314 -27.77 19.88 27.43
CA TYR A 314 -29.11 20.04 26.86
C TYR A 314 -30.22 19.81 27.88
N GLU A 315 -30.10 18.76 28.69
CA GLU A 315 -31.08 18.41 29.73
C GLU A 315 -31.22 19.56 30.75
N ASN A 316 -30.11 20.06 31.28
CA ASN A 316 -30.11 21.14 32.27
C ASN A 316 -30.63 22.47 31.73
N LYS A 317 -30.34 22.80 30.46
CA LYS A 317 -30.84 24.02 29.81
C LYS A 317 -32.36 24.01 29.67
N HIS A 318 -32.93 22.86 29.32
CA HIS A 318 -34.39 22.71 29.20
C HIS A 318 -35.09 22.72 30.57
N ASP A 319 -34.53 22.08 31.58
CA ASP A 319 -35.15 22.00 32.92
C ASP A 319 -35.12 23.32 33.69
N GLY A 320 -34.08 24.14 33.48
CA GLY A 320 -34.01 25.50 34.02
C GLY A 320 -35.14 26.41 33.52
N SER A 321 -35.61 26.21 32.27
CA SER A 321 -36.72 26.98 31.70
C SER A 321 -38.07 26.65 32.38
N LYS A 322 -38.32 25.37 32.66
CA LYS A 322 -39.53 24.88 33.32
C LYS A 322 -39.59 25.33 34.79
N ARG A 323 -38.45 25.33 35.50
CA ARG A 323 -38.37 25.84 36.88
C ARG A 323 -38.60 27.35 36.98
N LYS A 324 -38.11 28.15 36.03
CA LYS A 324 -38.42 29.60 35.96
C LYS A 324 -39.90 29.87 35.66
N GLN A 325 -40.55 29.07 34.82
CA GLN A 325 -41.99 29.18 34.57
C GLN A 325 -42.83 28.83 35.80
N ARG A 326 -42.45 27.81 36.58
CA ARG A 326 -43.18 27.45 37.81
C ARG A 326 -43.04 28.46 38.96
N ARG A 327 -41.96 29.24 39.02
CA ARG A 327 -41.80 30.32 40.01
C ARG A 327 -42.50 31.63 39.64
N ARG A 328 -43.00 31.75 38.40
CA ARG A 328 -43.78 32.92 37.92
C ARG A 328 -45.29 32.69 37.97
N ARG A 329 -45.73 31.50 38.36
CA ARG A 329 -47.12 31.15 38.66
C ARG A 329 -47.28 31.06 40.17
#